data_AF-A0A1G7I8W3-F1
#
_entry.id   AF-A0A1G7I8W3-F1
#
_cell.length_a   1.000
_cell.length_b   1.000
_cell.length_c   1.000
_cell.angle_alpha   90.00
_cell.angle_beta   90.00
_cell.angle_gamma   90.00
#
_symmetry.space_group_name_H-M   'P 1'
#
loop_
_entity.id
_entity.type
_entity.pdbx_description
1 polymer ?
#
loop_
_entity_poly.entity_id
_entity_poly.type
_entity_poly.pdbx_seq_one_letter_code
_entity_poly.pdbx_strand_id
1 'polypeptide(L)'
;MEDLSEYMRKQVKYIDGPLVLMMVVTGLFTYLGVESALGSNGSDTMERLSAAAFALGSGTAGFALWKHALHLVPHLPGGKHLAKGLAALLLGLMFIVFLSSCLNVVAIGGANAQQAAMFAAVGQFETTLGESEARLSKAAEVRANLMTGASDLEDWAQAEATRGALSGHPGRGTVYTAAMAAAAQMRTLRQTLDEGLADGAALAERARGHLQEMRAIAESETGVPERLGRFAAESDRMRSVLISLNSLELAGALSRDLERLATAETTMAPSARSASVAEAQADAVLKLMEITQAVAKPVASRSAELGRWPVPEVPKFHRISTVEAVWVHGLSILPLWAGGLALDLMPLVLLLLFRIKRDSEILPEARPRDTGDHLTIGDVKRAQAALDSFIGRHATGKTTASRKQP
;
A
#
# COMPACT_ATOMS: atom_id res chain seq x y z
N MET A 1 28.05 -17.68 49.82
CA MET A 1 28.17 -16.37 49.14
C MET A 1 29.35 -16.33 48.15
N GLU A 2 30.47 -17.00 48.43
CA GLU A 2 31.59 -17.17 47.46
C GLU A 2 31.18 -17.87 46.16
N ASP A 3 30.34 -18.90 46.23
CA ASP A 3 29.89 -19.66 45.05
C ASP A 3 29.02 -18.83 44.09
N LEU A 4 28.15 -17.95 44.63
CA LEU A 4 27.35 -17.02 43.84
C LEU A 4 28.23 -15.94 43.18
N SER A 5 29.27 -15.48 43.88
CA SER A 5 30.23 -14.49 43.36
C SER A 5 31.05 -15.05 42.19
N GLU A 6 31.48 -16.30 42.29
CA GLU A 6 32.25 -16.97 41.24
C GLU A 6 31.37 -17.37 40.05
N TYR A 7 30.15 -17.84 40.31
CA TYR A 7 29.12 -18.10 39.29
C TYR A 7 28.77 -16.84 38.49
N MET A 8 28.54 -15.72 39.17
CA MET A 8 28.28 -14.42 38.53
C MET A 8 29.49 -13.95 37.70
N ARG A 9 30.72 -14.14 38.19
CA ARG A 9 31.95 -13.78 37.44
C ARG A 9 32.14 -14.61 36.17
N LYS A 10 31.84 -15.92 36.22
CA LYS A 10 31.84 -16.78 35.03
C LYS A 10 30.74 -16.38 34.07
N GLN A 11 29.51 -16.14 34.54
CA GLN A 11 28.38 -15.70 33.69
C GLN A 11 28.67 -14.37 32.98
N VAL A 12 29.26 -13.39 33.66
CA VAL A 12 29.61 -12.09 33.06
C VAL A 12 30.48 -12.27 31.81
N LYS A 13 31.42 -13.22 31.82
CA LYS A 13 32.32 -13.46 30.67
C LYS A 13 31.60 -14.12 29.48
N TYR A 14 30.60 -14.96 29.73
CA TYR A 14 29.80 -15.63 28.68
C TYR A 14 28.69 -14.73 28.11
N ILE A 15 28.24 -13.73 28.86
CA ILE A 15 27.15 -12.83 28.48
C ILE A 15 27.68 -11.54 27.81
N ASP A 16 28.72 -10.93 28.37
CA ASP A 16 29.20 -9.62 27.89
C ASP A 16 29.82 -9.73 26.48
N GLY A 17 30.49 -10.85 26.14
CA GLY A 17 31.10 -11.05 24.82
C GLY A 17 30.09 -11.02 23.66
N PRO A 18 29.07 -11.91 23.65
CA PRO A 18 28.01 -11.88 22.64
C PRO A 18 27.23 -10.57 22.59
N LEU A 19 26.99 -9.91 23.73
CA LEU A 19 26.32 -8.61 23.78
C LEU A 19 27.15 -7.50 23.11
N VAL A 20 28.47 -7.49 23.30
CA VAL A 20 29.36 -6.54 22.63
C VAL A 20 29.36 -6.79 21.12
N LEU A 21 29.42 -8.06 20.69
CA LEU A 21 29.34 -8.38 19.26
C LEU A 21 28.01 -7.92 18.64
N MET A 22 26.89 -8.17 19.31
CA MET A 22 25.57 -7.72 18.86
C MET A 22 25.46 -6.19 18.85
N MET A 23 26.01 -5.51 19.85
CA MET A 23 26.09 -4.04 19.87
C MET A 23 26.84 -3.50 18.65
N VAL A 24 27.96 -4.12 18.27
CA VAL A 24 28.73 -3.70 17.10
C VAL A 24 27.93 -3.93 15.81
N VAL A 25 27.29 -5.10 15.67
CA VAL A 25 26.49 -5.45 14.50
C VAL A 25 25.27 -4.53 14.36
N THR A 26 24.47 -4.40 15.43
CA THR A 26 23.31 -3.51 15.46
C THR A 26 23.71 -2.04 15.29
N GLY A 27 24.82 -1.61 15.90
CA GLY A 27 25.35 -0.26 15.73
C GLY A 27 25.73 0.05 14.29
N LEU A 28 26.37 -0.91 13.59
CA LEU A 28 26.70 -0.78 12.17
C LEU A 28 25.43 -0.64 11.31
N PHE A 29 24.43 -1.51 11.52
CA PHE A 29 23.18 -1.43 10.77
C PHE A 29 22.38 -0.16 11.09
N THR A 30 22.39 0.28 12.35
CA THR A 30 21.76 1.55 12.74
C THR A 30 22.46 2.73 12.05
N TYR A 31 23.79 2.74 12.00
CA TYR A 31 24.55 3.76 11.28
C TYR A 31 24.14 3.81 9.80
N LEU A 32 24.16 2.67 9.10
CA LEU A 32 23.79 2.57 7.69
C LEU A 32 22.32 2.96 7.46
N GLY A 33 21.43 2.59 8.39
CA GLY A 33 20.02 2.92 8.34
C GLY A 33 19.77 4.42 8.46
N VAL A 34 20.46 5.09 9.40
CA VAL A 34 20.37 6.55 9.58
C VAL A 34 21.02 7.29 8.43
N GLU A 35 22.18 6.84 7.94
CA GLU A 35 22.84 7.44 6.76
C GLU A 35 21.93 7.40 5.53
N SER A 36 21.24 6.27 5.31
CA SER A 36 20.24 6.11 4.25
C SER A 36 19.00 6.98 4.49
N ALA A 37 18.52 7.07 5.73
CA ALA A 37 17.35 7.87 6.10
C ALA A 37 17.57 9.38 5.91
N LEU A 38 18.79 9.86 6.20
CA LEU A 38 19.18 11.25 5.99
C LEU A 38 19.38 11.60 4.51
N GLY A 39 19.36 10.62 3.60
CA GLY A 39 19.54 10.85 2.17
C GLY A 39 20.94 11.34 1.81
N SER A 40 21.92 11.13 2.69
CA SER A 40 23.29 11.60 2.48
C SER A 40 23.90 10.82 1.31
N ASN A 41 24.11 11.48 0.17
CA ASN A 41 24.92 10.94 -0.93
C ASN A 41 26.42 10.98 -0.60
N GLY A 42 26.77 10.95 0.69
CA GLY A 42 28.14 10.94 1.18
C GLY A 42 28.90 12.26 1.13
N SER A 43 28.25 13.39 0.80
CA SER A 43 28.91 14.69 0.68
C SER A 43 28.94 15.53 1.96
N ASP A 44 27.97 15.36 2.87
CA ASP A 44 27.90 16.18 4.08
C ASP A 44 28.49 15.44 5.29
N THR A 45 29.66 15.89 5.75
CA THR A 45 30.36 15.31 6.91
C THR A 45 29.52 15.40 8.18
N MET A 46 28.62 16.39 8.27
CA MET A 46 27.74 16.59 9.43
C MET A 46 26.67 15.50 9.55
N GLU A 47 26.12 15.04 8.43
CA GLU A 47 25.10 13.98 8.40
C GLU A 47 25.70 12.63 8.81
N ARG A 48 26.91 12.31 8.31
CA ARG A 48 27.66 11.12 8.71
C ARG A 48 28.02 11.13 10.19
N LEU A 49 28.44 12.28 10.72
CA LEU A 49 28.73 12.43 12.15
C LEU A 49 27.47 12.25 13.00
N SER A 50 26.33 12.76 12.53
CA SER A 50 25.04 12.60 13.20
C SER A 50 24.58 11.13 13.20
N ALA A 51 24.73 10.43 12.07
CA ALA A 51 24.47 8.99 11.97
C ALA A 51 25.37 8.19 12.92
N ALA A 52 26.66 8.51 12.99
CA ALA A 52 27.61 7.86 13.90
C ALA A 52 27.26 8.13 15.37
N ALA A 53 26.93 9.36 15.73
CA ALA A 53 26.52 9.71 17.10
C ALA A 53 25.23 8.98 17.50
N PHE A 54 24.25 8.89 16.60
CA PHE A 54 23.01 8.15 16.83
C PHE A 54 23.26 6.64 16.98
N ALA A 55 24.09 6.04 16.13
CA ALA A 55 24.45 4.63 16.20
C ALA A 55 25.19 4.29 17.51
N LEU A 56 26.14 5.13 17.94
CA LEU A 56 26.84 4.96 19.21
C LEU A 56 25.91 5.11 20.42
N GLY A 57 25.02 6.12 20.39
CA GLY A 57 24.05 6.35 21.45
C GLY A 57 23.05 5.22 21.59
N SER A 58 22.43 4.81 20.48
CA SER A 58 21.46 3.70 20.43
C SER A 58 22.10 2.36 20.77
N GLY A 59 23.30 2.07 20.24
CA GLY A 59 24.05 0.85 20.57
C GLY A 59 24.40 0.78 22.05
N THR A 60 24.86 1.89 22.65
CA THR A 60 25.17 1.95 24.09
C THR A 60 23.91 1.77 24.95
N ALA A 61 22.80 2.39 24.55
CA ALA A 61 21.51 2.23 25.24
C ALA A 61 20.98 0.79 25.15
N GLY A 62 21.07 0.16 23.98
CA GLY A 62 20.70 -1.23 23.76
C GLY A 62 21.56 -2.20 24.58
N PHE A 63 22.88 -2.00 24.58
CA PHE A 63 23.80 -2.76 25.42
C PHE A 63 23.47 -2.62 26.91
N ALA A 64 23.26 -1.39 27.38
CA ALA A 64 22.90 -1.13 28.77
C ALA A 64 21.57 -1.79 29.13
N LEU A 65 20.54 -1.64 28.30
CA LEU A 65 19.24 -2.27 28.52
C LEU A 65 19.35 -3.79 28.63
N TRP A 66 19.99 -4.44 27.65
CA TRP A 66 20.13 -5.89 27.65
C TRP A 66 21.01 -6.42 28.78
N LYS A 67 22.11 -5.72 29.09
CA LYS A 67 22.96 -6.06 30.24
C LYS A 67 22.18 -6.02 31.55
N HIS A 68 21.40 -4.97 31.77
CA HIS A 68 20.57 -4.85 32.98
C HIS A 68 19.42 -5.87 32.97
N ALA A 69 18.79 -6.11 31.82
CA ALA A 69 17.71 -7.09 31.71
C ALA A 69 18.19 -8.52 32.03
N LEU A 70 19.31 -8.94 31.44
CA LEU A 70 19.89 -10.27 31.63
C LEU A 70 20.40 -10.50 33.06
N HIS A 71 20.85 -9.45 33.75
CA HIS A 71 21.30 -9.56 35.14
C HIS A 71 20.16 -9.40 36.15
N LEU A 72 19.23 -8.48 35.94
CA LEU A 72 18.21 -8.14 36.93
C LEU A 72 16.98 -9.05 36.83
N VAL A 73 16.43 -9.24 35.63
CA VAL A 73 15.12 -9.89 35.43
C VAL A 73 15.10 -11.35 35.91
N PRO A 74 16.11 -12.19 35.64
CA PRO A 74 16.12 -13.54 36.17
C PRO A 74 16.09 -13.56 37.71
N HIS A 75 16.71 -12.56 38.34
CA HIS A 75 16.93 -12.51 39.78
C HIS A 75 15.76 -11.96 40.59
N LEU A 76 14.75 -11.36 39.94
CA LEU A 76 13.60 -10.80 40.62
C LEU A 76 12.74 -11.89 41.28
N PRO A 77 12.29 -11.69 42.53
CA PRO A 77 11.32 -12.59 43.15
C PRO A 77 9.99 -12.53 42.39
N GLY A 78 9.26 -13.65 42.40
CA GLY A 78 7.96 -13.78 41.75
C GLY A 78 6.92 -12.75 42.22
N GLY A 79 5.81 -12.64 41.49
CA GLY A 79 4.71 -11.72 41.81
C GLY A 79 4.95 -10.28 41.32
N LYS A 80 4.69 -9.28 42.17
CA LYS A 80 4.63 -7.86 41.77
C LYS A 80 5.95 -7.28 41.26
N HIS A 81 7.10 -7.77 41.75
CA HIS A 81 8.42 -7.29 41.34
C HIS A 81 8.80 -7.80 39.94
N LEU A 82 8.53 -9.07 39.67
CA LEU A 82 8.67 -9.65 38.33
C LEU A 82 7.78 -8.93 37.30
N ALA A 83 6.52 -8.66 37.65
CA ALA A 83 5.60 -7.93 36.76
C ALA A 83 6.12 -6.52 36.39
N LYS A 84 6.68 -5.77 37.36
CA LYS A 84 7.30 -4.46 37.09
C LYS A 84 8.55 -4.57 36.21
N GLY A 85 9.38 -5.59 36.44
CA GLY A 85 10.57 -5.85 35.62
C GLY A 85 10.23 -6.20 34.17
N LEU A 86 9.21 -7.06 33.96
CA LEU A 86 8.69 -7.38 32.62
C LEU A 86 8.03 -6.18 31.95
N ALA A 87 7.29 -5.34 32.68
CA ALA A 87 6.72 -4.11 32.13
C ALA A 87 7.79 -3.12 31.66
N ALA A 88 8.87 -2.94 32.45
CA ALA A 88 10.01 -2.12 32.06
C ALA A 88 10.75 -2.69 30.85
N LEU A 89 10.93 -4.03 30.79
CA LEU A 89 11.51 -4.71 29.64
C LEU A 89 10.64 -4.54 28.39
N LEU A 90 9.32 -4.65 28.52
CA LEU A 90 8.38 -4.47 27.42
C LEU A 90 8.42 -3.03 26.87
N LEU A 91 8.53 -2.03 27.75
CA LEU A 91 8.74 -0.64 27.33
C LEU A 91 10.07 -0.47 26.58
N GLY A 92 11.15 -1.08 27.08
CA GLY A 92 12.45 -1.08 26.39
C GLY A 92 12.41 -1.79 25.03
N LEU A 93 11.71 -2.93 24.95
CA LEU A 93 11.47 -3.67 23.71
C LEU A 93 10.69 -2.82 22.70
N MET A 94 9.65 -2.12 23.13
CA MET A 94 8.90 -1.21 22.26
C MET A 94 9.83 -0.13 21.68
N PHE A 95 10.71 0.45 22.49
CA PHE A 95 11.68 1.45 22.04
C PHE A 95 12.68 0.87 21.01
N ILE A 96 13.18 -0.34 21.25
CA ILE A 96 14.08 -1.04 20.33
C ILE A 96 13.37 -1.31 18.98
N VAL A 97 12.15 -1.84 19.01
CA VAL A 97 11.42 -2.19 17.79
C VAL A 97 11.11 -0.94 16.95
N PHE A 98 10.71 0.16 17.60
CA PHE A 98 10.35 1.39 16.88
C PHE A 98 11.56 2.16 16.34
N LEU A 99 12.67 2.25 17.07
CA LEU A 99 13.85 2.99 16.60
C LEU A 99 14.85 2.08 15.87
N SER A 100 15.33 1.04 16.53
CA SER A 100 16.46 0.22 16.05
C SER A 100 16.04 -0.70 14.91
N SER A 101 14.98 -1.50 15.10
CA SER A 101 14.61 -2.52 14.10
C SER A 101 14.20 -1.90 12.77
N CYS A 102 13.46 -0.78 12.78
CA CYS A 102 13.12 -0.05 11.55
C CYS A 102 14.38 0.42 10.81
N LEU A 103 15.36 1.00 11.51
CA LEU A 103 16.61 1.48 10.89
C LEU A 103 17.49 0.32 10.40
N ASN A 104 17.53 -0.79 11.13
CA ASN A 104 18.20 -2.01 10.67
C ASN A 104 17.57 -2.55 9.39
N VAL A 105 16.24 -2.51 9.28
CA VAL A 105 15.53 -2.91 8.06
C VAL A 105 15.77 -1.92 6.92
N VAL A 106 15.83 -0.62 7.20
CA VAL A 106 16.21 0.40 6.19
C VAL A 106 17.60 0.13 5.65
N ALA A 107 18.57 -0.22 6.51
CA ALA A 107 19.92 -0.54 6.09
C ALA A 107 20.00 -1.76 5.16
N ILE A 108 19.24 -2.81 5.45
CA ILE A 108 19.33 -4.09 4.72
C ILE A 108 18.38 -4.13 3.52
N GLY A 109 17.16 -3.62 3.68
CA GLY A 109 16.05 -3.78 2.76
C GLY A 109 15.56 -2.49 2.10
N GLY A 110 16.13 -1.34 2.44
CA GLY A 110 15.72 -0.05 1.90
C GLY A 110 15.76 0.02 0.37
N ALA A 111 16.84 -0.49 -0.23
CA ALA A 111 17.00 -0.59 -1.67
C ALA A 111 15.90 -1.44 -2.34
N ASN A 112 15.59 -2.59 -1.74
CA ASN A 112 14.56 -3.50 -2.24
C ASN A 112 13.16 -2.88 -2.09
N ALA A 113 12.91 -2.14 -1.01
CA ALA A 113 11.65 -1.43 -0.80
C ALA A 113 11.45 -0.30 -1.83
N GLN A 114 12.51 0.46 -2.13
CA GLN A 114 12.47 1.49 -3.17
C GLN A 114 12.28 0.90 -4.57
N GLN A 115 12.88 -0.27 -4.85
CA GLN A 115 12.62 -1.01 -6.09
C GLN A 115 11.17 -1.52 -6.17
N ALA A 116 10.62 -2.03 -5.06
CA ALA A 116 9.21 -2.43 -4.99
C ALA A 116 8.28 -1.24 -5.26
N ALA A 117 8.63 -0.04 -4.79
CA ALA A 117 7.88 1.19 -5.08
C ALA A 117 7.87 1.54 -6.58
N MET A 118 9.01 1.38 -7.27
CA MET A 118 9.08 1.58 -8.73
C MET A 118 8.18 0.59 -9.47
N PHE A 119 8.23 -0.70 -9.13
CA PHE A 119 7.35 -1.70 -9.76
C PHE A 119 5.88 -1.47 -9.46
N ALA A 120 5.54 -1.04 -8.24
CA ALA A 120 4.18 -0.65 -7.90
C ALA A 120 3.70 0.54 -8.75
N ALA A 121 4.55 1.54 -8.95
CA ALA A 121 4.24 2.68 -9.81
C ALA A 121 4.08 2.28 -11.28
N VAL A 122 4.95 1.39 -11.80
CA VAL A 122 4.80 0.80 -13.14
C VAL A 122 3.42 0.14 -13.30
N GLY A 123 3.00 -0.67 -12.33
CA GLY A 123 1.68 -1.30 -12.35
C GLY A 123 0.51 -0.31 -12.33
N GLN A 124 0.64 0.81 -11.62
CA GLN A 124 -0.35 1.89 -11.64
C GLN A 124 -0.43 2.54 -13.03
N PHE A 125 0.71 2.90 -13.62
CA PHE A 125 0.75 3.47 -14.98
C PHE A 125 0.22 2.51 -16.05
N GLU A 126 0.51 1.22 -15.94
CA GLU A 126 -0.04 0.18 -16.83
C GLU A 126 -1.56 0.10 -16.75
N THR A 127 -2.10 0.12 -15.52
CA THR A 127 -3.55 0.10 -15.30
C THR A 127 -4.20 1.34 -15.94
N THR A 128 -3.66 2.53 -15.67
CA THR A 128 -4.15 3.79 -16.27
C THR A 128 -4.07 3.77 -17.79
N LEU A 129 -2.97 3.27 -18.38
CA LEU A 129 -2.84 3.15 -19.83
C LEU A 129 -3.90 2.19 -20.41
N GLY A 130 -4.12 1.04 -19.76
CA GLY A 130 -5.15 0.09 -20.17
C GLY A 130 -6.56 0.70 -20.15
N GLU A 131 -6.87 1.53 -19.14
CA GLU A 131 -8.14 2.25 -19.08
C GLU A 131 -8.27 3.30 -20.19
N SER A 132 -7.19 4.03 -20.51
CA SER A 132 -7.16 4.99 -21.63
C SER A 132 -7.32 4.27 -22.99
N GLU A 133 -6.69 3.12 -23.18
CA GLU A 133 -6.83 2.30 -24.39
C GLU A 133 -8.25 1.72 -24.53
N ALA A 134 -8.88 1.31 -23.43
CA ALA A 134 -10.28 0.87 -23.43
C ALA A 134 -11.21 2.00 -23.90
N ARG A 135 -10.95 3.25 -23.51
CA ARG A 135 -11.67 4.43 -23.99
C ARG A 135 -11.47 4.66 -25.50
N LEU A 136 -10.25 4.50 -26.02
CA LEU A 136 -9.99 4.55 -27.46
C LEU A 136 -10.75 3.46 -28.23
N SER A 137 -10.79 2.24 -27.69
CA SER A 137 -11.56 1.13 -28.27
C SER A 137 -13.06 1.47 -28.37
N LYS A 138 -13.63 2.10 -27.33
CA LYS A 138 -15.01 2.59 -27.36
C LYS A 138 -15.24 3.69 -28.39
N ALA A 139 -14.29 4.61 -28.56
CA ALA A 139 -14.34 5.58 -29.65
C ALA A 139 -14.32 4.91 -31.04
N ALA A 140 -13.55 3.83 -31.21
CA ALA A 140 -13.52 3.05 -32.46
C ALA A 140 -14.85 2.34 -32.75
N GLU A 141 -15.61 1.92 -31.73
CA GLU A 141 -16.97 1.41 -31.90
C GLU A 141 -17.93 2.49 -32.43
N VAL A 142 -17.84 3.73 -31.92
CA VAL A 142 -18.64 4.87 -32.41
C VAL A 142 -18.31 5.16 -33.88
N ARG A 143 -17.03 5.11 -34.25
CA ARG A 143 -16.57 5.26 -35.63
C ARG A 143 -17.21 4.24 -36.57
N ALA A 144 -17.29 2.98 -36.16
CA ALA A 144 -17.91 1.93 -36.97
C ALA A 144 -19.41 2.23 -37.20
N ASN A 145 -20.13 2.74 -36.18
CA ASN A 145 -21.54 3.09 -36.36
C ASN A 145 -21.74 4.33 -37.24
N LEU A 146 -20.83 5.30 -37.22
CA LEU A 146 -20.88 6.45 -38.14
C LEU A 146 -20.74 6.00 -39.61
N MET A 147 -19.89 5.01 -39.88
CA MET A 147 -19.76 4.40 -41.21
C MET A 147 -21.06 3.74 -41.65
N THR A 148 -21.64 2.89 -40.79
CA THR A 148 -22.91 2.22 -41.08
C THR A 148 -24.02 3.24 -41.32
N GLY A 149 -24.16 4.24 -40.45
CA GLY A 149 -25.20 5.25 -40.59
C GLY A 149 -25.07 6.12 -41.84
N ALA A 150 -23.85 6.46 -42.25
CA ALA A 150 -23.63 7.17 -43.51
C ALA A 150 -24.05 6.31 -44.72
N SER A 151 -23.72 5.00 -44.71
CA SER A 151 -24.13 4.05 -45.75
C SER A 151 -25.65 3.89 -45.82
N ASP A 152 -26.31 3.77 -44.66
CA ASP A 152 -27.78 3.63 -44.61
C ASP A 152 -28.48 4.86 -45.23
N LEU A 153 -27.99 6.08 -44.94
CA LEU A 153 -28.52 7.31 -45.51
C LEU A 153 -28.29 7.41 -47.03
N GLU A 154 -27.15 6.92 -47.53
CA GLU A 154 -26.87 6.83 -48.96
C GLU A 154 -27.81 5.84 -49.67
N ASP A 155 -28.06 4.68 -49.06
CA ASP A 155 -28.97 3.68 -49.59
C ASP A 155 -30.41 4.21 -49.65
N TRP A 156 -30.85 4.94 -48.61
CA TRP A 156 -32.13 5.64 -48.62
C TRP A 156 -32.21 6.71 -49.70
N ALA A 157 -31.15 7.51 -49.88
CA ALA A 157 -31.09 8.49 -50.97
C ALA A 157 -31.21 7.81 -52.34
N GLN A 158 -30.51 6.70 -52.54
CA GLN A 158 -30.54 5.97 -53.81
C GLN A 158 -31.89 5.28 -54.06
N ALA A 159 -32.56 4.78 -53.02
CA ALA A 159 -33.91 4.24 -53.09
C ALA A 159 -34.93 5.33 -53.49
N GLU A 160 -34.78 6.55 -52.97
CA GLU A 160 -35.58 7.70 -53.37
C GLU A 160 -35.35 8.08 -54.85
N ALA A 161 -34.10 8.12 -55.29
CA ALA A 161 -33.77 8.47 -56.68
C ALA A 161 -34.30 7.45 -57.70
N THR A 162 -34.33 6.17 -57.35
CA THR A 162 -34.69 5.08 -58.28
C THR A 162 -36.16 4.69 -58.22
N ARG A 163 -36.79 4.73 -57.04
CA ARG A 163 -38.14 4.20 -56.81
C ARG A 163 -39.10 5.22 -56.19
N GLY A 164 -38.61 6.39 -55.75
CA GLY A 164 -39.43 7.35 -55.01
C GLY A 164 -39.89 6.80 -53.67
N ALA A 165 -39.03 6.06 -52.96
CA ALA A 165 -39.38 5.34 -51.74
C ALA A 165 -39.97 6.22 -50.63
N LEU A 166 -39.64 7.53 -50.60
CA LEU A 166 -40.08 8.50 -49.61
C LEU A 166 -41.14 9.46 -50.16
N SER A 167 -40.92 10.04 -51.34
CA SER A 167 -41.85 11.02 -51.96
C SER A 167 -42.90 10.44 -52.91
N GLY A 168 -42.86 9.12 -53.14
CA GLY A 168 -43.71 8.43 -54.11
C GLY A 168 -43.32 8.67 -55.57
N HIS A 169 -42.32 9.53 -55.83
CA HIS A 169 -41.88 9.88 -57.19
C HIS A 169 -40.36 9.70 -57.31
N PRO A 170 -39.86 8.87 -58.24
CA PRO A 170 -38.43 8.68 -58.41
C PRO A 170 -37.79 9.99 -58.90
N GLY A 171 -36.72 10.41 -58.23
CA GLY A 171 -35.97 11.59 -58.65
C GLY A 171 -34.95 12.09 -57.63
N ARG A 172 -33.99 12.88 -58.12
CA ARG A 172 -32.97 13.55 -57.29
C ARG A 172 -33.47 14.90 -56.79
N GLY A 173 -34.55 14.85 -56.00
CA GLY A 173 -35.21 16.02 -55.43
C GLY A 173 -34.59 16.49 -54.11
N THR A 174 -35.35 17.30 -53.37
CA THR A 174 -34.97 17.84 -52.06
C THR A 174 -34.63 16.74 -51.04
N VAL A 175 -35.45 15.69 -50.98
CA VAL A 175 -35.28 14.53 -50.09
C VAL A 175 -33.95 13.80 -50.36
N TYR A 176 -33.62 13.57 -51.64
CA TYR A 176 -32.34 13.01 -52.04
C TYR A 176 -31.16 13.89 -51.58
N THR A 177 -31.23 15.20 -51.84
CA THR A 177 -30.16 16.12 -51.46
C THR A 177 -29.98 16.21 -49.94
N ALA A 178 -31.07 16.11 -49.19
CA ALA A 178 -31.09 16.12 -47.74
C ALA A 178 -30.42 14.88 -47.14
N ALA A 179 -30.80 13.69 -47.62
CA ALA A 179 -30.19 12.42 -47.21
C ALA A 179 -28.69 12.39 -47.53
N MET A 180 -28.30 12.86 -48.72
CA MET A 180 -26.88 12.97 -49.10
C MET A 180 -26.11 13.98 -48.25
N ALA A 181 -26.73 15.10 -47.85
CA ALA A 181 -26.12 16.07 -46.97
C ALA A 181 -25.91 15.51 -45.55
N ALA A 182 -26.89 14.78 -45.01
CA ALA A 182 -26.76 14.09 -43.72
C ALA A 182 -25.66 13.02 -43.75
N ALA A 183 -25.61 12.21 -44.80
CA ALA A 183 -24.53 11.23 -45.00
C ALA A 183 -23.16 11.91 -45.09
N ALA A 184 -23.06 13.04 -45.81
CA ALA A 184 -21.82 13.82 -45.89
C ALA A 184 -21.38 14.34 -44.52
N GLN A 185 -22.30 14.85 -43.70
CA GLN A 185 -22.01 15.29 -42.35
C GLN A 185 -21.50 14.15 -41.45
N MET A 186 -22.11 12.97 -41.52
CA MET A 186 -21.61 11.78 -40.80
C MET A 186 -20.21 11.38 -41.26
N ARG A 187 -19.90 11.47 -42.56
CA ARG A 187 -18.54 11.20 -43.08
C ARG A 187 -17.52 12.22 -42.58
N THR A 188 -17.89 13.50 -42.49
CA THR A 188 -17.02 14.54 -41.90
C THR A 188 -16.74 14.25 -40.43
N LEU A 189 -17.76 13.93 -39.63
CA LEU A 189 -17.58 13.55 -38.22
C LEU A 189 -16.69 12.32 -38.05
N ARG A 190 -16.86 11.33 -38.93
CA ARG A 190 -15.99 10.15 -38.96
C ARG A 190 -14.54 10.51 -39.25
N GLN A 191 -14.28 11.41 -40.20
CA GLN A 191 -12.91 11.83 -40.53
C GLN A 191 -12.23 12.51 -39.33
N THR A 192 -12.93 13.40 -38.62
CA THR A 192 -12.43 14.00 -37.38
C THR A 192 -12.14 12.95 -36.31
N LEU A 193 -12.99 11.92 -36.20
CA LEU A 193 -12.79 10.81 -35.27
C LEU A 193 -11.62 9.90 -35.69
N ASP A 194 -11.41 9.66 -36.98
CA ASP A 194 -10.27 8.91 -37.50
C ASP A 194 -8.95 9.61 -37.14
N GLU A 195 -8.88 10.94 -37.29
CA GLU A 195 -7.72 11.75 -36.89
C GLU A 195 -7.45 11.63 -35.38
N GLY A 196 -8.48 11.81 -34.54
CA GLY A 196 -8.34 11.67 -33.10
C GLY A 196 -7.97 10.25 -32.64
N LEU A 197 -8.46 9.21 -33.31
CA LEU A 197 -8.08 7.82 -33.04
C LEU A 197 -6.63 7.52 -33.47
N ALA A 198 -6.17 8.09 -34.58
CA ALA A 198 -4.78 7.96 -35.02
C ALA A 198 -3.81 8.64 -34.03
N ASP A 199 -4.14 9.86 -33.59
CA ASP A 199 -3.39 10.58 -32.56
C ASP A 199 -3.37 9.82 -31.23
N GLY A 200 -4.52 9.29 -30.82
CA GLY A 200 -4.65 8.44 -29.62
C GLY A 200 -3.80 7.18 -29.69
N ALA A 201 -3.79 6.49 -30.84
CA ALA A 201 -2.97 5.31 -31.06
C ALA A 201 -1.45 5.63 -31.01
N ALA A 202 -1.03 6.76 -31.59
CA ALA A 202 0.36 7.21 -31.53
C ALA A 202 0.80 7.57 -30.10
N LEU A 203 -0.07 8.23 -29.32
CA LEU A 203 0.18 8.52 -27.91
C LEU A 203 0.24 7.26 -27.05
N ALA A 204 -0.67 6.30 -27.28
CA ALA A 204 -0.66 5.02 -26.59
C ALA A 204 0.64 4.25 -26.86
N GLU A 205 1.14 4.25 -28.11
CA GLU A 205 2.41 3.60 -28.43
C GLU A 205 3.60 4.26 -27.73
N ARG A 206 3.64 5.60 -27.70
CA ARG A 206 4.66 6.33 -26.92
C ARG A 206 4.58 6.00 -25.43
N ALA A 207 3.38 5.89 -24.88
CA ALA A 207 3.16 5.51 -23.48
C ALA A 207 3.67 4.09 -23.18
N ARG A 208 3.48 3.13 -24.10
CA ARG A 208 4.06 1.78 -23.98
C ARG A 208 5.59 1.81 -24.01
N GLY A 209 6.18 2.66 -24.86
CA GLY A 209 7.63 2.89 -24.88
C GLY A 209 8.16 3.38 -23.54
N HIS A 210 7.52 4.42 -22.98
CA HIS A 210 7.86 4.94 -21.65
C HIS A 210 7.71 3.89 -20.55
N LEU A 211 6.65 3.07 -20.57
CA LEU A 211 6.47 1.96 -19.63
C LEU A 211 7.59 0.91 -19.70
N GLN A 212 8.03 0.56 -20.91
CA GLN A 212 9.16 -0.35 -21.10
C GLN A 212 10.46 0.23 -20.55
N GLU A 213 10.71 1.52 -20.79
CA GLU A 213 11.86 2.22 -20.21
C GLU A 213 11.80 2.28 -18.68
N MET A 214 10.62 2.55 -18.10
CA MET A 214 10.41 2.55 -16.65
C MET A 214 10.71 1.17 -16.03
N ARG A 215 10.25 0.08 -16.66
CA ARG A 215 10.57 -1.30 -16.25
C ARG A 215 12.08 -1.56 -16.32
N ALA A 216 12.72 -1.17 -17.43
CA ALA A 216 14.17 -1.33 -17.59
C ALA A 216 14.97 -0.55 -16.53
N ILE A 217 14.54 0.65 -16.15
CA ILE A 217 15.15 1.43 -15.06
C ILE A 217 14.93 0.71 -13.71
N ALA A 218 13.72 0.20 -13.47
CA ALA A 218 13.40 -0.54 -12.25
C ALA A 218 14.16 -1.88 -12.13
N GLU A 219 14.56 -2.50 -13.24
CA GLU A 219 15.35 -3.74 -13.27
C GLU A 219 16.86 -3.51 -13.31
N SER A 220 17.31 -2.31 -13.69
CA SER A 220 18.73 -2.03 -13.84
C SER A 220 19.55 -2.23 -12.56
N GLU A 221 20.80 -2.66 -12.71
CA GLU A 221 21.74 -2.91 -11.62
C GLU A 221 22.45 -1.62 -11.12
N THR A 222 22.04 -0.44 -11.58
CA THR A 222 22.66 0.82 -11.16
C THR A 222 22.27 1.20 -9.73
N GLY A 223 22.98 2.17 -9.15
CA GLY A 223 22.73 2.63 -7.79
C GLY A 223 21.29 3.14 -7.61
N VAL A 224 20.66 2.78 -6.48
CA VAL A 224 19.24 3.12 -6.22
C VAL A 224 18.93 4.61 -6.31
N PRO A 225 19.75 5.55 -5.80
CA PRO A 225 19.50 6.98 -5.95
C PRO A 225 19.47 7.44 -7.41
N GLU A 226 20.36 6.89 -8.24
CA GLU A 226 20.39 7.19 -9.68
C GLU A 226 19.14 6.65 -10.37
N ARG A 227 18.75 5.40 -10.06
CA ARG A 227 17.52 4.78 -10.57
C ARG A 227 16.28 5.58 -10.19
N LEU A 228 16.15 6.01 -8.94
CA LEU A 228 15.03 6.85 -8.48
C LEU A 228 14.97 8.19 -9.24
N GLY A 229 16.12 8.82 -9.46
CA GLY A 229 16.21 10.06 -10.25
C GLY A 229 15.73 9.86 -11.68
N ARG A 230 16.24 8.83 -12.37
CA ARG A 230 15.88 8.48 -13.75
C ARG A 230 14.42 8.05 -13.87
N PHE A 231 13.95 7.19 -12.95
CA PHE A 231 12.58 6.70 -12.92
C PHE A 231 11.58 7.84 -12.70
N ALA A 232 11.88 8.80 -11.82
CA ALA A 232 11.04 9.97 -11.61
C ALA A 232 10.92 10.82 -12.89
N ALA A 233 12.05 11.10 -13.55
CA ALA A 233 12.04 11.84 -14.81
C ALA A 233 11.25 11.12 -15.91
N GLU A 234 11.36 9.80 -15.98
CA GLU A 234 10.62 8.99 -16.95
C GLU A 234 9.12 8.91 -16.62
N SER A 235 8.78 8.83 -15.34
CA SER A 235 7.39 8.89 -14.86
C SER A 235 6.71 10.21 -15.22
N ASP A 236 7.43 11.34 -15.14
CA ASP A 236 6.90 12.65 -15.54
C ASP A 236 6.61 12.72 -17.05
N ARG A 237 7.46 12.11 -17.88
CA ARG A 237 7.24 11.99 -19.33
C ARG A 237 6.03 11.12 -19.63
N MET A 238 5.95 9.94 -19.02
CA MET A 238 4.81 9.02 -19.13
C MET A 238 3.50 9.72 -18.72
N ARG A 239 3.52 10.43 -17.59
CA ARG A 239 2.39 11.22 -17.11
C ARG A 239 1.96 12.29 -18.11
N SER A 240 2.90 13.00 -18.72
CA SER A 240 2.59 14.01 -19.75
C SER A 240 1.89 13.39 -20.97
N VAL A 241 2.36 12.23 -21.42
CA VAL A 241 1.73 11.48 -22.53
C VAL A 241 0.33 11.00 -22.14
N LEU A 242 0.14 10.44 -20.95
CA LEU A 242 -1.19 10.00 -20.48
C LEU A 242 -2.17 11.16 -20.32
N ILE A 243 -1.71 12.32 -19.84
CA ILE A 243 -2.55 13.53 -19.77
C ILE A 243 -2.98 13.94 -21.18
N SER A 244 -2.04 13.94 -22.13
CA SER A 244 -2.33 14.28 -23.53
C SER A 244 -3.35 13.31 -24.13
N LEU A 245 -3.16 12.01 -23.90
CA LEU A 245 -4.08 10.94 -24.34
C LEU A 245 -5.48 11.11 -23.73
N ASN A 246 -5.56 11.41 -22.44
CA ASN A 246 -6.83 11.60 -21.73
C ASN A 246 -7.53 12.93 -22.06
N SER A 247 -6.78 13.90 -22.58
CA SER A 247 -7.32 15.19 -23.02
C SER A 247 -7.93 15.17 -24.43
N LEU A 248 -7.80 14.07 -25.18
CA LEU A 248 -8.41 13.95 -26.49
C LEU A 248 -9.95 14.04 -26.38
N GLU A 249 -10.52 15.14 -26.87
CA GLU A 249 -11.97 15.36 -26.92
C GLU A 249 -12.63 14.53 -28.04
N LEU A 250 -12.70 13.21 -27.87
CA LEU A 250 -13.31 12.33 -28.86
C LEU A 250 -14.85 12.31 -28.78
N ALA A 251 -15.42 12.58 -27.61
CA ALA A 251 -16.85 12.38 -27.35
C ALA A 251 -17.68 13.68 -27.39
N GLY A 252 -17.15 14.76 -26.79
CA GLY A 252 -17.93 15.98 -26.52
C GLY A 252 -18.36 16.72 -27.77
N ALA A 253 -17.45 16.93 -28.73
CA ALA A 253 -17.77 17.55 -30.01
C ALA A 253 -18.72 16.66 -30.84
N LEU A 254 -18.43 15.37 -30.88
CA LEU A 254 -19.17 14.38 -31.67
C LEU A 254 -20.64 14.24 -31.22
N SER A 255 -20.90 14.21 -29.91
CA SER A 255 -22.25 14.15 -29.35
C SER A 255 -23.10 15.36 -29.76
N ARG A 256 -22.55 16.58 -29.63
CA ARG A 256 -23.27 17.81 -29.95
C ARG A 256 -23.60 17.91 -31.44
N ASP A 257 -22.69 17.50 -32.31
CA ASP A 257 -22.92 17.57 -33.75
C ASP A 257 -23.88 16.48 -34.25
N LEU A 258 -23.90 15.31 -33.60
CA LEU A 258 -24.91 14.27 -33.87
C LEU A 258 -26.30 14.65 -33.36
N GLU A 259 -26.40 15.28 -32.19
CA GLU A 259 -27.66 15.84 -31.71
C GLU A 259 -28.19 16.90 -32.67
N ARG A 260 -27.33 17.82 -33.12
CA ARG A 260 -27.68 18.82 -34.14
C ARG A 260 -28.18 18.18 -35.42
N LEU A 261 -27.54 17.11 -35.88
CA LEU A 261 -28.00 16.36 -37.06
C LEU A 261 -29.37 15.70 -36.83
N ALA A 262 -29.61 15.16 -35.64
CA ALA A 262 -30.89 14.53 -35.28
C ALA A 262 -32.04 15.54 -35.11
N THR A 263 -31.73 16.77 -34.69
CA THR A 263 -32.70 17.86 -34.49
C THR A 263 -32.73 18.85 -35.64
N ALA A 264 -31.92 18.66 -36.70
CA ALA A 264 -31.89 19.55 -37.85
C ALA A 264 -33.26 19.51 -38.53
N GLU A 265 -34.10 20.46 -38.16
CA GLU A 265 -35.33 20.76 -38.86
C GLU A 265 -34.90 21.28 -40.23
N THR A 266 -35.06 20.44 -41.23
CA THR A 266 -34.76 20.81 -42.61
C THR A 266 -35.69 21.96 -42.97
N THR A 267 -35.21 23.19 -42.87
CA THR A 267 -35.84 24.39 -43.45
C THR A 267 -35.78 24.27 -44.97
N MET A 268 -36.51 23.30 -45.51
CA MET A 268 -36.64 23.07 -46.94
C MET A 268 -37.97 23.66 -47.35
N ALA A 269 -37.92 24.80 -48.04
CA ALA A 269 -39.08 25.32 -48.74
C ALA A 269 -39.49 24.28 -49.81
N PRO A 270 -40.77 23.86 -49.87
CA PRO A 270 -41.24 22.94 -50.89
C PRO A 270 -40.97 23.52 -52.28
N SER A 271 -40.10 22.87 -53.06
CA SER A 271 -39.96 23.15 -54.49
C SER A 271 -41.05 22.36 -55.21
N ALA A 272 -42.28 22.85 -55.10
CA ALA A 272 -43.44 22.16 -55.66
C ALA A 272 -44.11 23.02 -56.74
N ARG A 273 -44.29 22.41 -57.92
CA ARG A 273 -45.05 23.01 -59.04
C ARG A 273 -46.57 22.83 -58.90
N SER A 274 -47.04 22.06 -57.90
CA SER A 274 -48.46 21.82 -57.60
C SER A 274 -48.70 21.50 -56.10
N ALA A 275 -49.93 21.74 -55.61
CA ALA A 275 -50.29 21.54 -54.19
C ALA A 275 -50.13 20.07 -53.73
N SER A 276 -50.47 19.10 -54.58
CA SER A 276 -50.29 17.66 -54.30
C SER A 276 -48.81 17.24 -54.17
N VAL A 277 -47.91 17.91 -54.91
CA VAL A 277 -46.47 17.64 -54.82
C VAL A 277 -45.89 18.29 -53.57
N ALA A 278 -46.42 19.43 -53.14
CA ALA A 278 -46.02 20.08 -51.90
C ALA A 278 -46.38 19.23 -50.67
N GLU A 279 -47.58 18.63 -50.66
CA GLU A 279 -48.03 17.75 -49.57
C GLU A 279 -47.23 16.45 -49.50
N ALA A 280 -46.97 15.81 -50.66
CA ALA A 280 -46.11 14.62 -50.73
C ALA A 280 -44.65 14.92 -50.34
N GLN A 281 -44.14 16.12 -50.66
CA GLN A 281 -42.82 16.55 -50.22
C GLN A 281 -42.76 16.79 -48.71
N ALA A 282 -43.80 17.38 -48.11
CA ALA A 282 -43.87 17.59 -46.66
C ALA A 282 -43.87 16.24 -45.90
N ASP A 283 -44.64 15.26 -46.37
CA ASP A 283 -44.68 13.91 -45.79
C ASP A 283 -43.34 13.17 -45.97
N ALA A 284 -42.70 13.31 -47.13
CA ALA A 284 -41.38 12.73 -47.40
C ALA A 284 -40.27 13.33 -46.52
N VAL A 285 -40.35 14.63 -46.23
CA VAL A 285 -39.43 15.32 -45.31
C VAL A 285 -39.60 14.78 -43.89
N LEU A 286 -40.84 14.59 -43.41
CA LEU A 286 -41.10 14.00 -42.09
C LEU A 286 -40.54 12.56 -41.99
N LYS A 287 -40.75 11.74 -43.02
CA LYS A 287 -40.18 10.38 -43.10
C LYS A 287 -38.65 10.38 -43.13
N LEU A 288 -38.04 11.31 -43.86
CA LEU A 288 -36.59 11.45 -43.87
C LEU A 288 -36.06 11.89 -42.49
N MET A 289 -36.76 12.79 -41.80
CA MET A 289 -36.42 13.16 -40.43
C MET A 289 -36.49 11.94 -39.50
N GLU A 290 -37.52 11.10 -39.65
CA GLU A 290 -37.65 9.86 -38.86
C GLU A 290 -36.50 8.87 -39.14
N ILE A 291 -36.12 8.66 -40.40
CA ILE A 291 -34.97 7.82 -40.78
C ILE A 291 -33.67 8.41 -40.23
N THR A 292 -33.46 9.71 -40.42
CA THR A 292 -32.24 10.39 -39.94
C THR A 292 -32.13 10.30 -38.43
N GLN A 293 -33.24 10.43 -37.70
CA GLN A 293 -33.27 10.23 -36.25
C GLN A 293 -33.01 8.77 -35.86
N ALA A 294 -33.58 7.80 -36.60
CA ALA A 294 -33.36 6.37 -36.34
C ALA A 294 -31.88 5.99 -36.50
N VAL A 295 -31.16 6.64 -37.43
CA VAL A 295 -29.73 6.43 -37.65
C VAL A 295 -28.87 7.23 -36.66
N ALA A 296 -29.19 8.51 -36.43
CA ALA A 296 -28.35 9.41 -35.62
C ALA A 296 -28.47 9.19 -34.10
N LYS A 297 -29.67 8.87 -33.58
CA LYS A 297 -29.91 8.71 -32.13
C LYS A 297 -29.06 7.61 -31.48
N PRO A 298 -28.94 6.39 -32.05
CA PRO A 298 -28.07 5.35 -31.49
C PRO A 298 -26.60 5.77 -31.44
N VAL A 299 -26.10 6.47 -32.46
CA VAL A 299 -24.71 6.95 -32.50
C VAL A 299 -24.51 8.07 -31.48
N ALA A 300 -25.46 9.00 -31.37
CA ALA A 300 -25.44 10.06 -30.37
C ALA A 300 -25.44 9.50 -28.94
N SER A 301 -26.27 8.49 -28.65
CA SER A 301 -26.32 7.83 -27.34
C SER A 301 -24.97 7.19 -26.98
N ARG A 302 -24.34 6.46 -27.91
CA ARG A 302 -23.03 5.85 -27.66
C ARG A 302 -21.92 6.90 -27.50
N SER A 303 -21.99 7.99 -28.24
CA SER A 303 -21.07 9.13 -28.06
C SER A 303 -21.24 9.77 -26.67
N ALA A 304 -22.48 9.93 -26.20
CA ALA A 304 -22.78 10.43 -24.87
C ALA A 304 -22.34 9.45 -23.76
N GLU A 305 -22.44 8.14 -23.99
CA GLU A 305 -21.85 7.12 -23.10
C GLU A 305 -20.33 7.24 -23.01
N LEU A 306 -19.64 7.44 -24.15
CA LEU A 306 -18.20 7.69 -24.17
C LEU A 306 -17.83 8.97 -23.41
N GLY A 307 -18.65 10.02 -23.51
CA GLY A 307 -18.46 11.27 -22.76
C GLY A 307 -18.64 11.12 -21.24
N ARG A 308 -19.47 10.18 -20.81
CA ARG A 308 -19.67 9.82 -19.40
C ARG A 308 -18.65 8.81 -18.88
N TRP A 309 -17.90 8.17 -19.78
CA TRP A 309 -16.88 7.20 -19.39
C TRP A 309 -15.79 7.90 -18.55
N PRO A 310 -15.44 7.36 -17.37
CA PRO A 310 -14.50 8.01 -16.47
C PRO A 310 -13.17 8.24 -17.18
N VAL A 311 -12.61 9.44 -16.98
CA VAL A 311 -11.24 9.75 -17.41
C VAL A 311 -10.31 9.19 -16.34
N PRO A 312 -9.37 8.29 -16.69
CA PRO A 312 -8.43 7.72 -15.73
C PRO A 312 -7.64 8.80 -15.00
N GLU A 313 -7.53 8.71 -13.68
CA GLU A 313 -6.65 9.58 -12.91
C GLU A 313 -5.19 9.18 -13.20
N VAL A 314 -4.40 10.14 -13.67
CA VAL A 314 -3.01 9.86 -14.05
C VAL A 314 -2.12 9.82 -12.79
N PRO A 315 -1.48 8.69 -12.49
CA PRO A 315 -0.71 8.54 -11.26
C PRO A 315 0.49 9.47 -11.26
N LYS A 316 0.93 9.83 -10.05
CA LYS A 316 2.11 10.67 -9.81
C LYS A 316 3.13 9.87 -9.02
N PHE A 317 4.30 9.66 -9.61
CA PHE A 317 5.41 9.10 -8.89
C PHE A 317 6.12 10.20 -8.11
N HIS A 318 6.09 10.11 -6.79
CA HIS A 318 6.88 10.96 -5.92
C HIS A 318 8.15 10.21 -5.52
N ARG A 319 9.28 10.90 -5.43
CA ARG A 319 10.52 10.29 -4.95
C ARG A 319 10.32 9.88 -3.50
N ILE A 320 10.23 8.58 -3.27
CA ILE A 320 10.01 7.99 -1.97
C ILE A 320 11.33 7.92 -1.19
N SER A 321 11.32 8.39 0.06
CA SER A 321 12.49 8.23 0.94
C SER A 321 12.69 6.75 1.28
N THR A 322 13.91 6.35 1.67
CA THR A 322 14.17 4.94 2.01
C THR A 322 13.30 4.46 3.17
N VAL A 323 13.12 5.33 4.18
CA VAL A 323 12.28 5.04 5.35
C VAL A 323 10.82 4.86 4.95
N GLU A 324 10.29 5.79 4.15
CA GLU A 324 8.92 5.71 3.66
C GLU A 324 8.69 4.47 2.80
N ALA A 325 9.65 4.11 1.94
CA ALA A 325 9.57 2.91 1.13
C ALA A 325 9.46 1.64 1.99
N VAL A 326 10.25 1.55 3.07
CA VAL A 326 10.20 0.42 4.01
C VAL A 326 8.86 0.34 4.75
N TRP A 327 8.21 1.47 5.03
CA TRP A 327 6.87 1.48 5.65
C TRP A 327 5.77 1.09 4.67
N VAL A 328 5.74 1.71 3.49
CA VAL A 328 4.68 1.49 2.48
C VAL A 328 4.81 0.10 1.87
N HIS A 329 6.03 -0.35 1.57
CA HIS A 329 6.32 -1.63 0.94
C HIS A 329 6.92 -2.65 1.93
N GLY A 330 6.73 -2.46 3.23
CA GLY A 330 7.35 -3.32 4.26
C GLY A 330 6.97 -4.80 4.14
N LEU A 331 5.76 -5.09 3.67
CA LEU A 331 5.30 -6.47 3.47
C LEU A 331 6.07 -7.19 2.36
N SER A 332 6.59 -6.48 1.34
CA SER A 332 7.39 -7.11 0.28
C SER A 332 8.78 -7.52 0.76
N ILE A 333 9.21 -7.01 1.92
CA ILE A 333 10.51 -7.30 2.54
C ILE A 333 10.36 -7.98 3.91
N LEU A 334 9.28 -8.75 4.12
CA LEU A 334 9.00 -9.45 5.37
C LEU A 334 10.19 -10.30 5.90
N PRO A 335 10.96 -11.03 5.06
CA PRO A 335 12.14 -11.74 5.55
C PRO A 335 13.21 -10.81 6.13
N LEU A 336 13.35 -9.59 5.60
CA LEU A 336 14.32 -8.60 6.09
C LEU A 336 13.83 -7.96 7.39
N TRP A 337 12.51 -7.74 7.55
CA TRP A 337 11.90 -7.39 8.83
C TRP A 337 12.17 -8.43 9.90
N ALA A 338 11.98 -9.71 9.59
CA ALA A 338 12.27 -10.79 10.51
C ALA A 338 13.75 -10.80 10.92
N GLY A 339 14.67 -10.55 9.98
CA GLY A 339 16.11 -10.44 10.25
C GLY A 339 16.45 -9.27 11.17
N GLY A 340 15.97 -8.06 10.88
CA GLY A 340 16.21 -6.86 11.69
C GLY A 340 15.66 -7.01 13.11
N LEU A 341 14.45 -7.57 13.24
CA LEU A 341 13.84 -7.84 14.55
C LEU A 341 14.58 -8.95 15.31
N ALA A 342 15.04 -9.99 14.62
CA ALA A 342 15.79 -11.09 15.24
C ALA A 342 17.13 -10.62 15.82
N LEU A 343 17.84 -9.71 15.14
CA LEU A 343 19.09 -9.12 15.64
C LEU A 343 18.85 -8.40 16.97
N ASP A 344 17.77 -7.62 17.05
CA ASP A 344 17.45 -6.85 18.24
C ASP A 344 16.88 -7.70 19.39
N LEU A 345 16.14 -8.77 19.08
CA LEU A 345 15.46 -9.63 20.05
C LEU A 345 16.25 -10.88 20.46
N MET A 346 17.39 -11.19 19.83
CA MET A 346 18.26 -12.32 20.21
C MET A 346 18.54 -12.41 21.72
N PRO A 347 18.85 -11.31 22.43
CA PRO A 347 19.10 -11.37 23.87
C PRO A 347 17.85 -11.75 24.70
N LEU A 348 16.63 -11.57 24.17
CA LEU A 348 15.41 -12.04 24.82
C LEU A 348 15.40 -13.56 24.98
N VAL A 349 15.89 -14.28 23.97
CA VAL A 349 16.00 -15.75 24.01
C VAL A 349 16.97 -16.16 25.11
N LEU A 350 18.13 -15.50 25.23
CA LEU A 350 19.08 -15.73 26.31
C LEU A 350 18.47 -15.45 27.69
N LEU A 351 17.69 -14.37 27.82
CA LEU A 351 16.99 -14.02 29.05
C LEU A 351 16.00 -15.13 29.45
N LEU A 352 15.23 -15.64 28.51
CA LEU A 352 14.29 -16.75 28.74
C LEU A 352 15.03 -18.01 29.17
N LEU A 353 16.13 -18.37 28.51
CA LEU A 353 16.95 -19.52 28.88
C LEU A 353 17.54 -19.38 30.28
N PHE A 354 18.06 -18.20 30.66
CA PHE A 354 18.56 -17.96 32.01
C PHE A 354 17.45 -17.99 33.06
N ARG A 355 16.25 -17.48 32.74
CA ARG A 355 15.11 -17.55 33.63
C ARG A 355 14.70 -19.02 33.87
N ILE A 356 14.62 -19.83 32.81
CA ILE A 356 14.31 -21.27 32.88
C ILE A 356 15.36 -22.01 33.72
N LYS A 357 16.65 -21.79 33.44
CA LYS A 357 17.75 -22.40 34.20
C LYS A 357 17.62 -22.05 35.69
N ARG A 358 17.41 -20.77 36.01
CA ARG A 358 17.26 -20.33 37.40
C ARG A 358 16.00 -20.90 38.06
N ASP A 359 14.87 -20.98 37.38
CA ASP A 359 13.67 -21.63 37.93
C ASP A 359 13.93 -23.12 38.20
N SER A 360 14.69 -23.81 37.35
CA SER A 360 15.09 -25.21 37.57
C SER A 360 16.05 -25.39 38.76
N GLU A 361 16.89 -24.39 39.07
CA GLU A 361 17.80 -24.38 40.23
C GLU A 361 17.08 -23.97 41.53
N ILE A 362 16.11 -23.04 41.44
CA ILE A 362 15.25 -22.58 42.55
C ILE A 362 14.12 -23.58 42.86
N LEU A 363 14.02 -24.66 42.10
CA LEU A 363 13.35 -25.90 42.51
C LEU A 363 14.35 -26.86 43.19
N PRO A 364 14.86 -26.60 44.41
CA PRO A 364 15.57 -27.63 45.15
C PRO A 364 14.54 -28.66 45.61
N GLU A 365 14.70 -29.90 45.16
CA GLU A 365 14.15 -31.10 45.80
C GLU A 365 12.72 -30.98 46.34
N ALA A 366 11.72 -30.90 45.44
CA ALA A 366 10.42 -31.48 45.73
C ALA A 366 10.49 -33.02 45.57
N ARG A 367 11.47 -33.64 46.23
CA ARG A 367 11.40 -35.04 46.64
C ARG A 367 11.02 -34.96 48.12
N PRO A 368 9.94 -35.59 48.57
CA PRO A 368 9.55 -35.53 49.98
C PRO A 368 10.73 -36.04 50.80
N ARG A 369 11.42 -35.14 51.51
CA ARG A 369 12.38 -35.54 52.53
C ARG A 369 11.56 -36.26 53.58
N ASP A 370 11.90 -37.52 53.72
CA ASP A 370 11.45 -38.42 54.75
C ASP A 370 11.43 -37.71 56.11
N THR A 371 10.43 -38.06 56.89
CA THR A 371 10.21 -37.56 58.25
C THR A 371 11.37 -38.08 59.10
N GLY A 372 12.42 -37.28 59.27
CA GLY A 372 13.65 -37.75 59.90
C GLY A 372 14.57 -36.63 60.40
N ASP A 373 14.13 -35.96 61.46
CA ASP A 373 14.96 -35.57 62.60
C ASP A 373 16.15 -34.60 62.39
N HIS A 374 15.85 -33.35 61.99
CA HIS A 374 16.75 -32.21 62.24
C HIS A 374 15.97 -31.06 62.91
N LEU A 375 15.92 -31.08 64.24
CA LEU A 375 15.43 -29.95 65.05
C LEU A 375 16.41 -28.79 64.96
N THR A 376 15.96 -27.61 64.52
CA THR A 376 16.81 -26.41 64.58
C THR A 376 16.92 -25.90 66.02
N ILE A 377 18.01 -25.22 66.37
CA ILE A 377 18.18 -24.60 67.70
C ILE A 377 17.02 -23.63 68.02
N GLY A 378 16.42 -23.02 66.99
CA GLY A 378 15.24 -22.17 67.16
C GLY A 378 13.98 -22.95 67.56
N ASP A 379 13.82 -24.17 67.04
CA ASP A 379 12.71 -25.05 67.41
C ASP A 379 12.90 -25.63 68.82
N VAL A 380 14.13 -25.97 69.20
CA VAL A 380 14.47 -26.38 70.58
C VAL A 380 14.19 -25.25 71.58
N LYS A 381 14.57 -24.00 71.25
CA LYS A 381 14.25 -22.83 72.09
C LYS A 381 12.75 -22.57 72.20
N ARG A 382 11.99 -22.75 71.12
CA ARG A 382 10.52 -22.62 71.14
C ARG A 382 9.87 -23.74 71.96
N ALA A 383 10.36 -24.96 71.85
CA ALA A 383 9.90 -26.10 72.66
C ALA A 383 10.21 -25.90 74.15
N GLN A 384 11.41 -25.41 74.49
CA GLN A 384 11.79 -25.08 75.86
C GLN A 384 10.91 -23.97 76.46
N ALA A 385 10.68 -22.88 75.71
CA ALA A 385 9.78 -21.81 76.15
C ALA A 385 8.34 -22.32 76.35
N ALA A 386 7.87 -23.23 75.50
CA ALA A 386 6.56 -23.86 75.64
C ALA A 386 6.50 -24.76 76.90
N LEU A 387 7.56 -25.51 77.19
CA LEU A 387 7.64 -26.38 78.38
C LEU A 387 7.69 -25.56 79.68
N ASP A 388 8.49 -24.49 79.72
CA ASP A 388 8.56 -23.57 80.88
C ASP A 388 7.19 -22.91 81.13
N SER A 389 6.47 -22.54 80.05
CA SER A 389 5.11 -22.02 80.18
C SER A 389 4.12 -23.06 80.73
N PHE A 390 4.35 -24.34 80.49
CA PHE A 390 3.48 -25.42 80.94
C PHE A 390 3.76 -25.78 82.41
N ILE A 391 5.04 -25.86 82.78
CA ILE A 391 5.47 -26.09 84.18
C ILE A 391 5.07 -24.90 85.07
N GLY A 392 5.23 -23.66 84.58
CA GLY A 392 4.79 -22.45 85.29
C GLY A 392 3.26 -22.39 85.51
N ARG A 393 2.47 -22.97 84.60
CA ARG A 393 1.01 -23.12 84.76
C ARG A 393 0.61 -24.24 85.73
N HIS A 394 1.42 -25.29 85.87
CA HIS A 394 1.16 -26.36 86.84
C HIS A 394 1.55 -26.01 88.28
N ALA A 395 2.48 -25.07 88.48
CA ALA A 395 2.85 -24.57 89.81
C ALA A 395 1.77 -23.66 90.45
N THR A 396 0.84 -23.13 89.67
CA THR A 396 -0.20 -22.19 90.12
C THR A 396 -1.61 -22.81 90.20
N GLY A 397 -1.74 -24.11 89.92
CA GLY A 397 -3.02 -24.82 89.87
C GLY A 397 -3.21 -25.88 90.94
N LYS A 398 -3.15 -25.52 92.24
CA LYS A 398 -3.68 -26.34 93.36
C LYS A 398 -3.81 -25.52 94.65
N THR A 399 -4.97 -24.89 94.85
CA THR A 399 -5.76 -24.95 96.11
C THR A 399 -7.02 -24.10 95.99
N THR A 400 -8.16 -24.75 95.77
CA THR A 400 -9.45 -24.29 96.31
C THR A 400 -9.97 -25.43 97.16
N ALA A 401 -9.95 -25.25 98.49
CA ALA A 401 -10.60 -26.17 99.42
C ALA A 401 -11.44 -25.35 100.40
N SER A 402 -12.75 -25.42 100.15
CA SER A 402 -13.84 -25.02 101.01
C SER A 402 -13.67 -25.52 102.45
N ARG A 403 -13.93 -24.66 103.44
CA ARG A 403 -14.20 -25.08 104.82
C ARG A 403 -15.47 -24.39 105.32
N LYS A 404 -16.53 -25.19 105.43
CA LYS A 404 -17.76 -24.92 106.19
C LYS A 404 -17.49 -24.96 107.71
N GLN A 405 -18.37 -24.26 108.43
CA GLN A 405 -18.94 -24.49 109.78
C GLN A 405 -18.70 -23.34 110.77
N PRO A 406 -19.57 -23.19 111.79
CA PRO A 406 -21.03 -23.38 111.87
C PRO A 406 -21.79 -22.07 112.06
#